data_AF-A0A925VXI4-F1
#
_entry.id   AF-A0A925VXI4-F1
#
_cell.length_a   1.000
_cell.length_b   1.000
_cell.length_c   1.000
_cell.angle_alpha   90.00
_cell.angle_beta   90.00
_cell.angle_gamma   90.00
#
_symmetry.space_group_name_H-M   'P 1'
#
loop_
_entity.id
_entity.type
_entity.pdbx_description
1 polymer ?
#
loop_
_entity_poly.entity_id
_entity_poly.type
_entity_poly.pdbx_seq_one_letter_code
_entity_poly.pdbx_strand_id
1 'polypeptide(L)'
;SVMWDASVLPDGEAAIAALAAMGPALEFMRDQYRHCKPILVNTAGSVLLAKAGIPVMLPDGSADPGIIGSAKSNAKRSAKSPGNNVSAFIEAMAAHRHFEREMDPPPV
;
A
#
# COMPACT_ATOMS: atom_id res chain seq x y z
N SER A 1 4.51 -0.58 -13.36
CA SER A 1 5.78 0.05 -12.92
C SER A 1 6.74 -1.03 -12.41
N VAL A 2 7.95 -1.03 -12.96
CA VAL A 2 8.92 -2.12 -12.89
C VAL A 2 10.28 -1.70 -12.33
N MET A 3 10.54 -0.39 -12.23
CA MET A 3 11.86 0.15 -11.86
C MET A 3 12.07 0.30 -10.35
N TRP A 4 11.00 0.33 -9.57
CA TRP A 4 11.05 0.59 -8.12
C TRP A 4 10.68 -0.65 -7.32
N ASP A 5 11.27 -0.83 -6.14
CA ASP A 5 10.96 -1.96 -5.26
C ASP A 5 9.79 -1.70 -4.32
N ALA A 6 9.45 -0.42 -4.08
CA ALA A 6 8.40 -0.02 -3.15
C ALA A 6 7.78 1.33 -3.55
N SER A 7 6.69 1.72 -2.90
CA SER A 7 6.09 3.05 -3.09
C SER A 7 5.66 3.69 -1.77
N VAL A 8 5.71 5.02 -1.73
CA VAL A 8 5.27 5.82 -0.59
C VAL A 8 4.26 6.84 -1.08
N LEU A 9 3.11 6.89 -0.41
CA LEU A 9 2.11 7.95 -0.58
C LEU A 9 2.20 8.91 0.60
N PRO A 10 2.90 10.05 0.43
CA PRO A 10 2.97 11.06 1.46
C PRO A 10 1.61 11.72 1.70
N ASP A 11 1.51 12.45 2.81
CA ASP A 11 0.32 13.22 3.11
C ASP A 11 0.20 14.47 2.21
N GLY A 12 -0.96 15.11 2.22
CA GLY A 12 -1.25 16.31 1.44
C GLY A 12 -2.49 16.15 0.56
N GLU A 13 -3.63 16.60 1.07
CA GLU A 13 -4.94 16.40 0.43
C GLU A 13 -5.00 16.92 -1.01
N ALA A 14 -4.47 18.12 -1.28
CA ALA A 14 -4.48 18.71 -2.62
C ALA A 14 -3.65 17.88 -3.62
N ALA A 15 -2.48 17.39 -3.21
CA ALA A 15 -1.63 16.55 -4.05
C ALA A 15 -2.28 15.19 -4.31
N ILE A 16 -2.87 14.57 -3.28
CA ILE A 16 -3.61 13.32 -3.42
C ILE A 16 -4.82 13.48 -4.33
N ALA A 17 -5.58 14.57 -4.20
CA ALA A 17 -6.73 14.85 -5.07
C ALA A 17 -6.29 15.00 -6.54
N ALA A 18 -5.18 15.71 -6.79
CA ALA A 18 -4.62 15.83 -8.12
C ALA A 18 -4.19 14.46 -8.68
N LEU A 19 -3.45 13.66 -7.91
CA LEU A 19 -3.03 12.31 -8.33
C LEU A 19 -4.22 11.36 -8.54
N ALA A 20 -5.27 11.48 -7.73
CA ALA A 20 -6.49 10.67 -7.86
C ALA A 20 -7.28 10.97 -9.14
N ALA A 21 -7.05 12.13 -9.77
CA ALA A 21 -7.59 12.49 -11.07
C ALA A 21 -6.72 11.99 -12.25
N MET A 22 -5.49 11.52 -11.99
CA MET A 22 -4.56 11.06 -13.02
C MET A 22 -4.63 9.54 -13.18
N GLY A 23 -5.17 9.07 -14.31
CA GLY A 23 -5.18 7.63 -14.65
C GLY A 23 -3.82 6.93 -14.51
N PRO A 24 -2.71 7.52 -14.99
CA PRO A 24 -1.37 6.92 -14.84
C PRO A 24 -0.92 6.75 -13.39
N ALA A 25 -1.33 7.64 -12.47
CA ALA A 25 -1.00 7.51 -11.06
C ALA A 25 -1.76 6.34 -10.41
N LEU A 26 -3.04 6.16 -10.78
CA LEU A 26 -3.84 5.01 -10.33
C LEU A 26 -3.26 3.70 -10.85
N GLU A 27 -2.90 3.62 -12.14
CA GLU A 27 -2.25 2.45 -12.72
C GLU A 27 -0.90 2.15 -12.08
N PHE A 28 -0.08 3.18 -11.81
CA PHE A 28 1.18 3.00 -11.11
C PHE A 28 1.00 2.30 -9.76
N MET A 29 0.00 2.73 -8.99
CA MET A 29 -0.30 2.12 -7.69
C MET A 29 -0.85 0.71 -7.83
N ARG A 30 -1.75 0.46 -8.80
CA ARG A 30 -2.26 -0.89 -9.10
C ARG A 30 -1.12 -1.85 -9.43
N ASP A 31 -0.16 -1.41 -10.25
CA ASP A 31 1.02 -2.21 -10.57
C ASP A 31 1.89 -2.48 -9.35
N GLN A 32 2.02 -1.53 -8.42
CA GLN A 32 2.80 -1.79 -7.20
C GLN A 32 2.12 -2.87 -6.36
N TYR A 33 0.80 -2.77 -6.23
CA TYR A 33 0.01 -3.75 -5.50
C TYR A 33 0.05 -5.15 -6.14
N ARG A 34 -0.24 -5.25 -7.45
CA ARG A 34 -0.24 -6.51 -8.21
C ARG A 34 1.12 -7.18 -8.26
N HIS A 35 2.19 -6.40 -8.21
CA HIS A 35 3.54 -6.92 -8.12
C HIS A 35 3.97 -7.21 -6.67
N CYS A 36 3.05 -7.29 -5.71
CA CYS A 36 3.36 -7.66 -4.33
C CYS A 36 4.37 -6.72 -3.64
N LYS A 37 4.48 -5.47 -4.07
CA LYS A 37 5.45 -4.54 -3.49
C LYS A 37 4.92 -3.90 -2.21
N PRO A 38 5.79 -3.57 -1.25
CA PRO A 38 5.38 -2.81 -0.08
C PRO A 38 4.95 -1.38 -0.47
N ILE A 39 3.89 -0.91 0.20
CA ILE A 39 3.30 0.40 0.00
C ILE A 39 3.15 1.07 1.38
N LEU A 40 3.80 2.21 1.58
CA LEU A 40 3.58 3.06 2.75
C LEU A 40 2.53 4.11 2.42
N VAL A 41 1.50 4.21 3.25
CA VAL A 41 0.38 5.15 3.07
C VAL A 41 0.13 5.93 4.35
N ASN A 42 0.13 7.26 4.21
CA ASN A 42 -0.35 8.18 5.24
C ASN A 42 -1.85 8.45 5.09
N THR A 43 -2.45 9.18 6.04
CA THR A 43 -3.90 9.39 6.16
C THR A 43 -4.57 9.80 4.84
N ALA A 44 -4.14 10.90 4.20
CA ALA A 44 -4.73 11.31 2.92
C ALA A 44 -4.49 10.31 1.78
N GLY A 45 -3.32 9.63 1.77
CA GLY A 45 -2.97 8.64 0.76
C GLY A 45 -3.94 7.44 0.68
N SER A 46 -4.69 7.18 1.75
CA SER A 46 -5.73 6.13 1.77
C SER A 46 -6.83 6.39 0.73
N VAL A 47 -7.10 7.67 0.40
CA VAL A 47 -8.06 8.05 -0.65
C VAL A 47 -7.57 7.59 -2.02
N LEU A 48 -6.27 7.69 -2.29
CA LEU A 48 -5.70 7.25 -3.57
C LEU A 48 -5.77 5.72 -3.73
N LEU A 49 -5.50 4.97 -2.65
CA LEU A 49 -5.68 3.51 -2.66
C LEU A 49 -7.12 3.12 -2.95
N ALA A 50 -8.08 3.75 -2.26
CA ALA A 50 -9.49 3.51 -2.48
C ALA A 50 -9.91 3.82 -3.92
N LYS A 51 -9.44 4.95 -4.48
CA LYS A 51 -9.70 5.33 -5.88
C LYS A 51 -9.05 4.37 -6.88
N ALA A 52 -7.88 3.83 -6.55
CA ALA A 52 -7.20 2.83 -7.36
C ALA A 52 -7.86 1.43 -7.27
N GLY A 53 -8.81 1.22 -6.34
CA GLY A 53 -9.45 -0.07 -6.11
C GLY A 53 -8.53 -1.06 -5.40
N ILE A 54 -7.55 -0.57 -4.64
CA ILE A 54 -6.57 -1.40 -3.92
C ILE A 54 -7.13 -1.72 -2.52
N PRO A 55 -7.41 -2.99 -2.21
CA PRO A 55 -7.88 -3.37 -0.88
C PRO A 55 -6.75 -3.30 0.13
N VAL A 56 -7.07 -2.90 1.37
CA VAL A 56 -6.11 -2.91 2.50
C VAL A 56 -6.21 -4.17 3.38
N MET A 57 -7.06 -5.10 2.96
CA MET A 57 -7.29 -6.40 3.59
C MET A 57 -7.18 -7.46 2.51
N LEU A 58 -6.62 -8.61 2.88
CA LEU A 58 -6.55 -9.79 2.04
C LEU A 58 -7.94 -10.44 1.92
N PRO A 59 -8.15 -11.35 0.95
CA PRO A 59 -9.45 -12.02 0.74
C PRO A 59 -9.96 -12.78 1.98
N ASP A 60 -9.06 -13.23 2.85
CA ASP A 60 -9.39 -13.91 4.11
C ASP A 60 -9.82 -12.93 5.24
N GLY A 61 -9.85 -11.63 4.96
CA GLY A 61 -10.21 -10.58 5.90
C GLY A 61 -9.07 -10.17 6.84
N SER A 62 -7.88 -10.74 6.70
CA SER A 62 -6.70 -10.29 7.44
C SER A 62 -6.15 -8.97 6.86
N ALA A 63 -5.41 -8.21 7.66
CA ALA A 63 -4.78 -6.99 7.17
C ALA A 63 -3.61 -7.33 6.24
N ASP A 64 -3.50 -6.60 5.13
CA ASP A 64 -2.39 -6.76 4.21
C ASP A 64 -1.06 -6.34 4.87
N PRO A 65 -0.10 -7.27 5.03
CA PRO A 65 1.15 -6.97 5.72
C PRO A 65 2.01 -5.94 4.98
N GLY A 66 1.90 -5.89 3.65
CA GLY A 66 2.64 -5.00 2.76
C GLY A 66 1.99 -3.65 2.50
N ILE A 67 0.87 -3.32 3.16
CA ILE A 67 0.33 -1.95 3.19
C ILE A 67 0.54 -1.38 4.59
N ILE A 68 1.46 -0.45 4.72
CA ILE A 68 1.89 0.12 6.00
C ILE A 68 1.18 1.47 6.20
N GLY A 69 0.73 1.77 7.42
CA GLY A 69 0.15 3.06 7.78
C GLY A 69 -1.36 3.22 7.50
N SER A 70 -2.00 2.23 6.87
CA SER A 70 -3.46 2.14 6.80
C SER A 70 -4.07 1.98 8.20
N ALA A 71 -5.17 2.67 8.48
CA ALA A 71 -5.88 2.57 9.76
C ALA A 71 -6.20 1.11 10.15
N LYS A 72 -6.40 0.22 9.17
CA LYS A 72 -6.65 -1.20 9.40
C LYS A 72 -5.40 -2.06 9.51
N SER A 73 -4.27 -1.66 8.91
CA SER A 73 -2.99 -2.38 9.03
C SER A 73 -2.24 -2.08 10.33
N ASN A 74 -2.64 -1.02 11.03
CA ASN A 74 -2.13 -0.65 12.36
C ASN A 74 -2.76 -1.44 13.51
N ALA A 75 -3.83 -2.22 13.29
CA ALA A 75 -4.57 -2.89 14.36
C ALA A 75 -3.73 -3.87 15.22
N LYS A 76 -2.64 -4.44 14.66
CA LYS A 76 -1.66 -5.26 15.42
C LYS A 76 -0.30 -4.57 15.65
N ARG A 77 -0.03 -3.44 14.98
CA ARG A 77 1.27 -2.72 15.02
C ARG A 77 1.26 -1.47 15.92
N SER A 78 0.09 -1.01 16.36
CA SER A 78 -0.12 0.27 17.06
C SER A 78 0.29 0.35 18.55
N ALA A 79 0.96 -0.65 19.14
CA ALA A 79 1.27 -0.61 20.57
C ALA A 79 2.66 -0.07 20.93
N LYS A 80 3.57 0.18 19.97
CA LYS A 80 4.93 0.66 20.26
C LYS A 80 5.36 1.80 19.32
N SER A 81 5.03 3.02 19.74
CA SER A 81 5.61 4.31 19.34
C SER A 81 5.22 4.93 17.97
N PRO A 82 4.84 6.24 17.91
CA PRO A 82 4.44 6.96 16.69
C PRO A 82 5.55 7.22 15.64
N GLY A 83 6.73 6.60 15.73
CA GLY A 83 7.81 6.66 14.72
C GLY A 83 7.90 5.42 13.81
N ASN A 84 6.97 4.49 13.93
CA ASN A 84 7.15 3.08 13.55
C ASN A 84 6.86 2.76 12.07
N ASN A 85 6.02 3.53 11.36
CA ASN A 85 5.62 3.17 9.99
C ASN A 85 6.78 3.15 8.99
N VAL A 86 7.79 4.01 9.15
CA VAL A 86 8.98 3.99 8.28
C VAL A 86 9.83 2.77 8.58
N SER A 87 10.06 2.43 9.85
CA SER A 87 10.78 1.21 10.23
C SER A 87 10.06 -0.06 9.74
N ALA A 88 8.74 -0.15 9.95
CA ALA A 88 7.92 -1.24 9.44
C ALA A 88 7.92 -1.31 7.90
N PHE A 89 8.02 -0.17 7.22
CA PHE A 89 8.16 -0.12 5.76
C PHE A 89 9.53 -0.60 5.30
N ILE A 90 10.61 -0.24 6.00
CA ILE A 90 11.96 -0.76 5.72
C ILE A 90 12.00 -2.28 5.93
N GLU A 91 11.38 -2.79 6.99
CA GLU A 91 11.24 -4.24 7.22
C GLU A 91 10.44 -4.92 6.10
N ALA A 92 9.35 -4.29 5.65
CA ALA A 92 8.55 -4.78 4.52
C ALA A 92 9.35 -4.80 3.20
N MET A 93 10.21 -3.80 2.96
CA MET A 93 11.14 -3.80 1.84
C MET A 93 12.18 -4.93 1.95
N ALA A 94 12.67 -5.21 3.16
CA ALA A 94 13.62 -6.30 3.40
C ALA A 94 13.01 -7.69 3.12
N ALA A 95 11.69 -7.84 3.23
CA ALA A 95 10.97 -9.05 2.81
C ALA A 95 10.88 -9.23 1.29
N HIS A 96 11.37 -8.25 0.50
CA HIS A 96 11.33 -8.18 -0.96
C HIS A 96 9.93 -8.05 -1.56
N ARG A 97 9.01 -8.97 -1.25
CA ARG A 97 7.62 -9.01 -1.75
C ARG A 97 6.66 -9.58 -0.71
N HIS A 98 5.39 -9.21 -0.82
CA HIS A 98 4.26 -9.69 -0.03
C HIS A 98 3.38 -10.62 -0.86
N PHE A 99 3.81 -11.88 -0.96
CA PHE A 99 3.21 -12.90 -1.83
C PHE A 99 1.79 -13.32 -1.42
N GLU A 100 1.27 -12.85 -0.29
CA GLU A 100 -0.13 -13.04 0.10
C GLU A 100 -1.12 -12.41 -0.90
N ARG A 101 -0.64 -11.51 -1.76
CA ARG A 101 -1.39 -10.92 -2.87
C ARG A 101 -1.21 -11.64 -4.21
N GLU A 102 -0.28 -12.59 -4.27
CA GLU A 102 -0.01 -13.32 -5.50
C GLU A 102 -1.24 -14.16 -5.86
N MET A 103 -1.74 -13.99 -7.08
CA MET A 103 -2.89 -14.69 -7.59
C MET A 103 -2.44 -15.51 -8.79
N ASP A 104 -2.38 -16.84 -8.62
CA ASP A 104 -2.06 -17.79 -9.69
C ASP A 104 -3.12 -18.91 -9.78
N PRO A 105 -3.87 -19.04 -10.91
CA PRO A 105 -3.92 -18.10 -12.02
C PRO A 105 -4.59 -16.78 -11.61
N PRO A 106 -4.29 -15.65 -12.31
CA PRO A 106 -5.02 -14.41 -12.08
C PRO A 106 -6.53 -14.65 -12.35
N PRO A 107 -7.43 -14.12 -11.51
CA PRO A 107 -8.86 -14.24 -11.75
C PRO A 107 -9.21 -13.63 -13.11
N VAL A 108 -9.91 -14.43 -13.93
CA VAL A 108 -10.38 -14.06 -15.28
C VAL A 108 -11.46 -12.99 -15.26
#